data_AF-B4LYY5-F1
#
_entry.id   AF-B4LYY5-F1
#
_cell.length_a   1.000
_cell.length_b   1.000
_cell.length_c   1.000
_cell.angle_alpha   90.00
_cell.angle_beta   90.00
_cell.angle_gamma   90.00
#
_symmetry.space_group_name_H-M   'P 1'
#
loop_
_entity.id
_entity.type
_entity.pdbx_description
1 polymer ?
#
loop_
_entity_poly.entity_id
_entity_poly.type
_entity_poly.pdbx_seq_one_letter_code
_entity_poly.pdbx_strand_id
1 'polypeptide(L)'
;MTTQKRTYMDARDATPAIHITGRPKNMVSVDDTFVYKNAKYFCDVINETDLESKQIAMENRLRRQAFNKEALMSDELKQLKRQEFIDRKRRQQLRSECEELRELAEQLRLASITKELEEHMVETKRNRELAKNAKAVGLQRAEATRQQNLAMQEQEELRKKEQQEELRKTLAKQIEEKRQQRQLRYVETLTEREMRMAMQQQIEEEDRAEQLELNRLKLKKRDDMITFIKEQREYKELQRAKSDENLSKALEKQSEIAEQKRQREEAKLETQRKQEEIKMRVGHQVFEIEERLRQRYSLLFDLLIAEYKAKDDERYRQQLKQEQFNRQRARQELELYRAEVNERNIEKARKKHEQTVERNLMCPDEGPDGINKKDIQERQRRKEHGVLLLSMIEDNNRKRAEAAAENMLFFDSKAKAEAERQERIQEERLQMLGSVPASVLQYLPKQVLTDSDRKYFNIQRKEKTLK
;
A
#
# COMPACT_ATOMS: atom_id res chain seq x y z
N MET A 1 88.65 -71.70 -34.57
CA MET A 1 89.11 -72.45 -35.76
C MET A 1 88.93 -73.94 -35.51
N THR A 2 88.50 -74.68 -36.52
CA THR A 2 88.21 -76.12 -36.47
C THR A 2 89.12 -76.90 -37.45
N THR A 3 88.92 -78.22 -37.52
CA THR A 3 89.33 -79.17 -38.57
C THR A 3 90.75 -79.80 -38.57
N GLN A 4 90.73 -81.10 -38.23
CA GLN A 4 91.09 -82.25 -39.08
C GLN A 4 92.56 -82.73 -39.26
N LYS A 5 92.71 -83.98 -38.77
CA LYS A 5 93.68 -85.05 -39.09
C LYS A 5 94.15 -85.13 -40.57
N ARG A 6 95.34 -85.71 -40.76
CA ARG A 6 95.55 -86.78 -41.75
C ARG A 6 96.69 -87.73 -41.34
N THR A 7 96.56 -89.00 -41.71
CA THR A 7 97.52 -90.11 -41.49
C THR A 7 97.73 -90.85 -42.80
N TYR A 8 98.95 -91.35 -43.05
CA TYR A 8 99.23 -92.29 -44.14
C TYR A 8 100.38 -93.25 -43.80
N MET A 9 100.09 -94.55 -43.94
CA MET A 9 100.95 -95.54 -44.57
C MET A 9 100.27 -95.88 -45.92
N ASP A 10 100.78 -96.68 -46.87
CA ASP A 10 101.92 -97.60 -46.89
C ASP A 10 102.31 -97.88 -48.38
N ALA A 11 103.00 -99.01 -48.61
CA ALA A 11 102.99 -99.87 -49.79
C ALA A 11 104.11 -99.68 -50.83
N ARG A 12 105.08 -100.62 -50.78
CA ARG A 12 105.75 -101.21 -51.96
C ARG A 12 106.53 -102.49 -51.61
N ASP A 13 105.80 -103.60 -51.48
CA ASP A 13 106.32 -104.90 -51.90
C ASP A 13 106.63 -104.89 -53.41
N ALA A 14 107.50 -105.80 -53.87
CA ALA A 14 107.12 -106.84 -54.86
C ALA A 14 108.33 -107.55 -55.51
N THR A 15 107.99 -108.72 -56.09
CA THR A 15 108.59 -109.43 -57.25
C THR A 15 109.32 -110.76 -56.96
N PRO A 16 109.26 -111.78 -57.87
CA PRO A 16 108.05 -112.58 -58.10
C PRO A 16 108.36 -114.10 -58.32
N ALA A 17 107.40 -114.88 -58.84
CA ALA A 17 107.53 -116.32 -59.07
C ALA A 17 106.97 -116.84 -60.43
N ILE A 18 107.89 -117.38 -61.27
CA ILE A 18 107.80 -118.56 -62.19
C ILE A 18 106.67 -118.72 -63.25
N HIS A 19 107.00 -119.07 -64.53
CA HIS A 19 106.61 -120.35 -65.24
C HIS A 19 106.58 -120.37 -66.81
N ILE A 20 107.29 -121.37 -67.39
CA ILE A 20 106.92 -122.38 -68.44
C ILE A 20 106.22 -121.97 -69.77
N THR A 21 106.66 -122.55 -70.91
CA THR A 21 105.79 -123.09 -72.01
C THR A 21 106.55 -123.94 -73.06
N GLY A 22 105.85 -124.66 -73.96
CA GLY A 22 106.42 -125.61 -74.95
C GLY A 22 105.69 -125.71 -76.31
N ARG A 23 106.14 -126.63 -77.19
CA ARG A 23 105.78 -126.78 -78.63
C ARG A 23 104.38 -127.36 -78.92
N PRO A 24 103.89 -127.21 -80.18
CA PRO A 24 103.53 -128.40 -81.00
C PRO A 24 104.14 -128.40 -82.44
N LYS A 25 103.64 -129.26 -83.35
CA LYS A 25 104.12 -129.52 -84.74
C LYS A 25 102.95 -129.80 -85.72
N ASN A 26 103.14 -129.63 -87.05
CA ASN A 26 102.94 -130.62 -88.14
C ASN A 26 102.65 -129.99 -89.54
N MET A 27 102.62 -130.83 -90.60
CA MET A 27 102.57 -130.49 -92.04
C MET A 27 101.22 -130.79 -92.72
N VAL A 28 101.00 -130.25 -93.93
CA VAL A 28 100.14 -130.77 -95.02
C VAL A 28 100.83 -130.50 -96.38
N SER A 29 100.49 -131.26 -97.43
CA SER A 29 101.03 -131.17 -98.81
C SER A 29 99.93 -131.41 -99.86
N VAL A 30 100.14 -131.03 -101.13
CA VAL A 30 99.80 -131.76 -102.39
C VAL A 30 99.97 -130.89 -103.66
N ASP A 31 100.74 -131.45 -104.59
CA ASP A 31 100.77 -131.43 -106.08
C ASP A 31 100.23 -130.26 -106.94
N ASP A 32 101.17 -129.69 -107.72
CA ASP A 32 101.20 -129.59 -109.18
C ASP A 32 99.96 -129.92 -110.03
N THR A 33 99.51 -128.94 -110.84
CA THR A 33 99.52 -129.04 -112.32
C THR A 33 99.26 -127.68 -113.00
N PHE A 34 99.99 -127.36 -114.08
CA PHE A 34 99.76 -126.26 -115.05
C PHE A 34 99.29 -124.89 -114.48
N VAL A 35 100.13 -123.87 -114.28
CA VAL A 35 101.32 -123.39 -115.02
C VAL A 35 101.03 -122.96 -116.47
N TYR A 36 100.08 -122.03 -116.69
CA TYR A 36 100.00 -121.20 -117.91
C TYR A 36 99.10 -119.95 -117.66
N LYS A 37 99.47 -118.68 -117.93
CA LYS A 37 100.80 -118.05 -118.07
C LYS A 37 100.69 -116.51 -117.86
N ASN A 38 100.03 -116.07 -116.78
CA ASN A 38 99.55 -114.69 -116.57
C ASN A 38 100.64 -113.63 -116.29
N ALA A 39 101.47 -113.34 -117.28
CA ALA A 39 102.58 -112.38 -117.25
C ALA A 39 102.13 -110.90 -117.27
N LYS A 40 101.27 -110.48 -116.33
CA LYS A 40 100.93 -109.06 -116.14
C LYS A 40 100.81 -108.59 -114.68
N TYR A 41 100.60 -109.49 -113.72
CA TYR A 41 100.72 -109.17 -112.28
C TYR A 41 102.15 -109.35 -111.72
N PHE A 42 103.08 -109.84 -112.54
CA PHE A 42 104.40 -110.32 -112.10
C PHE A 42 105.49 -109.24 -112.02
N CYS A 43 105.23 -108.01 -112.50
CA CYS A 43 106.23 -106.94 -112.54
C CYS A 43 106.13 -105.97 -111.36
N ASP A 44 104.93 -105.61 -110.91
CA ASP A 44 104.77 -104.53 -109.93
C ASP A 44 104.85 -105.05 -108.48
N VAL A 45 104.16 -106.16 -108.17
CA VAL A 45 104.02 -106.68 -106.79
C VAL A 45 105.29 -107.36 -106.23
N ILE A 46 106.11 -107.98 -107.08
CA ILE A 46 107.37 -108.63 -106.63
C ILE A 46 108.48 -107.59 -106.42
N ASN A 47 108.49 -106.49 -107.17
CA ASN A 47 109.46 -105.42 -106.97
C ASN A 47 109.21 -104.69 -105.63
N GLU A 48 107.96 -104.55 -105.19
CA GLU A 48 107.63 -104.04 -103.86
C GLU A 48 108.05 -105.02 -102.75
N THR A 49 107.62 -106.29 -102.82
CA THR A 49 107.91 -107.27 -101.76
C THR A 49 109.39 -107.68 -101.65
N ASP A 50 110.17 -107.63 -102.74
CA ASP A 50 111.61 -107.89 -102.69
C ASP A 50 112.44 -106.62 -102.38
N LEU A 51 111.81 -105.43 -102.34
CA LEU A 51 112.33 -104.26 -101.63
C LEU A 51 112.06 -104.37 -100.12
N GLU A 52 110.84 -104.75 -99.72
CA GLU A 52 110.49 -104.98 -98.30
C GLU A 52 111.36 -106.06 -97.66
N SER A 53 111.59 -107.20 -98.33
CA SER A 53 112.44 -108.29 -97.81
C SER A 53 113.87 -107.82 -97.52
N LYS A 54 114.45 -106.98 -98.39
CA LYS A 54 115.77 -106.34 -98.20
C LYS A 54 115.73 -105.29 -97.09
N GLN A 55 114.66 -104.50 -96.98
CA GLN A 55 114.47 -103.55 -95.88
C GLN A 55 114.40 -104.28 -94.53
N ILE A 56 113.61 -105.34 -94.41
CA ILE A 56 113.46 -106.16 -93.18
C ILE A 56 114.79 -106.85 -92.81
N ALA A 57 115.57 -107.32 -93.78
CA ALA A 57 116.90 -107.87 -93.53
C ALA A 57 117.88 -106.78 -93.00
N MET A 58 117.80 -105.56 -93.54
CA MET A 58 118.58 -104.42 -93.05
C MET A 58 118.11 -103.97 -91.66
N GLU A 59 116.79 -103.92 -91.42
CA GLU A 59 116.18 -103.56 -90.14
C GLU A 59 116.54 -104.53 -89.03
N ASN A 60 116.57 -105.85 -89.30
CA ASN A 60 117.00 -106.84 -88.31
C ASN A 60 118.49 -106.74 -87.97
N ARG A 61 119.35 -106.35 -88.93
CA ARG A 61 120.76 -106.02 -88.66
C ARG A 61 120.89 -104.75 -87.80
N LEU A 62 120.06 -103.74 -88.09
CA LEU A 62 119.97 -102.51 -87.30
C LEU A 62 119.46 -102.78 -85.88
N ARG A 63 118.40 -103.59 -85.68
CA ARG A 63 117.86 -103.94 -84.36
C ARG A 63 118.88 -104.67 -83.47
N ARG A 64 119.70 -105.57 -84.02
CA ARG A 64 120.78 -106.22 -83.25
C ARG A 64 121.91 -105.24 -82.88
N GLN A 65 122.20 -104.25 -83.72
CA GLN A 65 123.11 -103.16 -83.34
C GLN A 65 122.48 -102.18 -82.34
N ALA A 66 121.16 -101.94 -82.42
CA ALA A 66 120.42 -101.10 -81.49
C ALA A 66 120.42 -101.72 -80.08
N PHE A 67 120.06 -102.99 -79.94
CA PHE A 67 120.01 -103.66 -78.62
C PHE A 67 121.37 -103.66 -77.90
N ASN A 68 122.47 -103.88 -78.63
CA ASN A 68 123.82 -103.78 -78.06
C ASN A 68 124.19 -102.33 -77.68
N LYS A 69 123.72 -101.32 -78.42
CA LYS A 69 123.87 -99.90 -78.04
C LYS A 69 122.99 -99.52 -76.85
N GLU A 70 121.76 -100.04 -76.75
CA GLU A 70 120.85 -99.82 -75.61
C GLU A 70 121.39 -100.45 -74.32
N ALA A 71 122.01 -101.64 -74.41
CA ALA A 71 122.70 -102.26 -73.29
C ALA A 71 123.88 -101.39 -72.78
N LEU A 72 124.72 -100.88 -73.70
CA LEU A 72 125.80 -99.96 -73.37
C LEU A 72 125.28 -98.64 -72.75
N MET A 73 124.31 -98.00 -73.40
CA MET A 73 123.65 -96.78 -72.89
C MET A 73 123.00 -96.98 -71.51
N SER A 74 122.48 -98.19 -71.23
CA SER A 74 121.89 -98.55 -69.92
C SER A 74 122.95 -98.64 -68.83
N ASP A 75 124.12 -99.22 -69.11
CA ASP A 75 125.24 -99.25 -68.17
C ASP A 75 125.96 -97.89 -68.04
N GLU A 76 126.03 -97.10 -69.12
CA GLU A 76 126.45 -95.69 -69.07
C GLU A 76 125.51 -94.87 -68.17
N LEU A 77 124.18 -95.03 -68.28
CA LEU A 77 123.21 -94.38 -67.39
C LEU A 77 123.32 -94.82 -65.93
N LYS A 78 123.68 -96.09 -65.66
CA LYS A 78 123.98 -96.56 -64.30
C LYS A 78 125.28 -95.94 -63.77
N GLN A 79 126.31 -95.82 -64.60
CA GLN A 79 127.57 -95.16 -64.26
C GLN A 79 127.35 -93.67 -63.98
N LEU A 80 126.58 -92.96 -64.82
CA LEU A 80 126.19 -91.57 -64.60
C LEU A 80 125.41 -91.38 -63.29
N LYS A 81 124.42 -92.23 -63.00
CA LYS A 81 123.69 -92.17 -61.71
C LYS A 81 124.59 -92.49 -60.50
N ARG A 82 125.55 -93.40 -60.65
CA ARG A 82 126.55 -93.70 -59.61
C ARG A 82 127.50 -92.52 -59.40
N GLN A 83 127.95 -91.88 -60.49
CA GLN A 83 128.73 -90.65 -60.44
C GLN A 83 127.93 -89.53 -59.78
N GLU A 84 126.69 -89.25 -60.20
CA GLU A 84 125.79 -88.30 -59.53
C GLU A 84 125.64 -88.56 -58.03
N PHE A 85 125.49 -89.81 -57.60
CA PHE A 85 125.36 -90.14 -56.19
C PHE A 85 126.67 -89.88 -55.42
N ILE A 86 127.82 -90.28 -55.99
CA ILE A 86 129.14 -89.99 -55.45
C ILE A 86 129.35 -88.47 -55.38
N ASP A 87 128.94 -87.73 -56.40
CA ASP A 87 129.05 -86.27 -56.46
C ASP A 87 128.14 -85.58 -55.46
N ARG A 88 126.89 -86.05 -55.27
CA ARG A 88 125.99 -85.56 -54.23
C ARG A 88 126.56 -85.83 -52.83
N LYS A 89 127.16 -87.01 -52.61
CA LYS A 89 127.86 -87.35 -51.36
C LYS A 89 129.09 -86.47 -51.15
N ARG A 90 129.93 -86.28 -52.17
CA ARG A 90 131.11 -85.42 -52.13
C ARG A 90 130.73 -83.94 -51.88
N ARG A 91 129.64 -83.45 -52.48
CA ARG A 91 129.09 -82.11 -52.21
C ARG A 91 128.50 -81.98 -50.80
N GLN A 92 127.91 -83.04 -50.24
CA GLN A 92 127.49 -83.06 -48.83
C GLN A 92 128.70 -83.03 -47.89
N GLN A 93 129.72 -83.86 -48.16
CA GLN A 93 130.98 -83.89 -47.41
C GLN A 93 131.69 -82.54 -47.45
N LEU A 94 131.89 -81.95 -48.64
CA LEU A 94 132.44 -80.59 -48.78
C LEU A 94 131.66 -79.56 -47.97
N ARG A 95 130.32 -79.61 -47.94
CA ARG A 95 129.48 -78.69 -47.14
C ARG A 95 129.59 -78.88 -45.63
N SER A 96 130.02 -80.05 -45.14
CA SER A 96 130.31 -80.27 -43.72
C SER A 96 131.77 -80.01 -43.36
N GLU A 97 132.70 -80.39 -44.24
CA GLU A 97 134.14 -80.42 -44.02
C GLU A 97 134.79 -79.04 -44.31
N CYS A 98 134.39 -78.35 -45.38
CA CYS A 98 134.89 -77.00 -45.69
C CYS A 98 134.18 -75.94 -44.85
N GLU A 99 134.97 -75.10 -44.16
CA GLU A 99 134.45 -74.11 -43.22
C GLU A 99 133.81 -72.92 -43.94
N GLU A 100 134.40 -72.48 -45.07
CA GLU A 100 133.85 -71.46 -45.97
C GLU A 100 132.38 -71.73 -46.37
N LEU A 101 132.00 -73.01 -46.56
CA LEU A 101 130.64 -73.41 -46.93
C LEU A 101 129.68 -73.43 -45.73
N ARG A 102 130.20 -73.56 -44.50
CA ARG A 102 129.43 -73.32 -43.26
C ARG A 102 129.22 -71.82 -43.05
N GLU A 103 130.28 -71.01 -43.16
CA GLU A 103 130.19 -69.55 -43.03
C GLU A 103 129.21 -68.94 -44.05
N LEU A 104 129.28 -69.34 -45.31
CA LEU A 104 128.34 -68.90 -46.34
C LEU A 104 126.88 -69.28 -46.00
N ALA A 105 126.65 -70.48 -45.44
CA ALA A 105 125.32 -70.91 -45.04
C ALA A 105 124.79 -70.11 -43.83
N GLU A 106 125.66 -69.73 -42.89
CA GLU A 106 125.29 -68.85 -41.78
C GLU A 106 125.04 -67.41 -42.24
N GLN A 107 125.85 -66.86 -43.14
CA GLN A 107 125.61 -65.56 -43.77
C GLN A 107 124.28 -65.50 -44.51
N LEU A 108 123.93 -66.55 -45.28
CA LEU A 108 122.64 -66.65 -45.96
C LEU A 108 121.46 -66.74 -44.96
N ARG A 109 121.65 -67.41 -43.82
CA ARG A 109 120.65 -67.49 -42.74
C ARG A 109 120.48 -66.15 -42.02
N LEU A 110 121.56 -65.42 -41.78
CA LEU A 110 121.52 -64.07 -41.24
C LEU A 110 120.77 -63.13 -42.21
N ALA A 111 121.07 -63.22 -43.52
CA ALA A 111 120.40 -62.43 -44.55
C ALA A 111 118.88 -62.69 -44.63
N SER A 112 118.42 -63.94 -44.43
CA SER A 112 116.98 -64.22 -44.34
C SER A 112 116.35 -63.61 -43.08
N ILE A 113 117.03 -63.68 -41.93
CA ILE A 113 116.52 -63.11 -40.67
C ILE A 113 116.47 -61.57 -40.74
N THR A 114 117.47 -60.91 -41.33
CA THR A 114 117.44 -59.45 -41.52
C THR A 114 116.30 -59.02 -42.42
N LYS A 115 116.00 -59.79 -43.49
CA LYS A 115 114.84 -59.52 -44.37
C LYS A 115 113.51 -59.63 -43.61
N GLU A 116 113.32 -60.68 -42.83
CA GLU A 116 112.10 -60.87 -42.01
C GLU A 116 111.92 -59.74 -40.99
N LEU A 117 113.02 -59.28 -40.37
CA LEU A 117 113.02 -58.13 -39.46
C LEU A 117 112.69 -56.81 -40.17
N GLU A 118 113.19 -56.59 -41.39
CA GLU A 118 112.85 -55.41 -42.20
C GLU A 118 111.37 -55.41 -42.60
N GLU A 119 110.83 -56.54 -43.07
CA GLU A 119 109.42 -56.68 -43.42
C GLU A 119 108.51 -56.40 -42.20
N HIS A 120 108.81 -56.99 -41.04
CA HIS A 120 108.09 -56.72 -39.79
C HIS A 120 108.23 -55.25 -39.32
N MET A 121 109.38 -54.60 -39.54
CA MET A 121 109.57 -53.17 -39.25
C MET A 121 108.82 -52.24 -40.21
N VAL A 122 108.50 -52.69 -41.43
CA VAL A 122 107.59 -51.98 -42.35
C VAL A 122 106.13 -52.17 -41.93
N GLU A 123 105.71 -53.39 -41.61
CA GLU A 123 104.34 -53.66 -41.15
C GLU A 123 103.99 -52.93 -39.84
N THR A 124 104.89 -52.93 -38.86
CA THR A 124 104.66 -52.22 -37.59
C THR A 124 104.61 -50.70 -37.76
N LYS A 125 105.34 -50.10 -38.72
CA LYS A 125 105.17 -48.70 -39.11
C LYS A 125 103.80 -48.45 -39.72
N ARG A 126 103.41 -49.24 -40.73
CA ARG A 126 102.10 -49.15 -41.41
C ARG A 126 100.93 -49.28 -40.44
N ASN A 127 101.00 -50.21 -39.48
CA ASN A 127 99.98 -50.41 -38.46
C ASN A 127 99.91 -49.22 -37.47
N ARG A 128 101.05 -48.60 -37.12
CA ARG A 128 101.07 -47.36 -36.31
C ARG A 128 100.46 -46.17 -37.05
N GLU A 129 100.65 -46.07 -38.36
CA GLU A 129 100.04 -45.01 -39.19
C GLU A 129 98.53 -45.20 -39.35
N LEU A 130 98.07 -46.42 -39.62
CA LEU A 130 96.63 -46.75 -39.62
C LEU A 130 95.98 -46.43 -38.26
N ALA A 131 96.64 -46.74 -37.15
CA ALA A 131 96.16 -46.42 -35.81
C ALA A 131 96.13 -44.90 -35.52
N LYS A 132 97.09 -44.12 -36.03
CA LYS A 132 97.05 -42.65 -35.97
C LYS A 132 95.86 -42.09 -36.76
N ASN A 133 95.67 -42.56 -37.99
CA ASN A 133 94.60 -42.10 -38.88
C ASN A 133 93.22 -42.44 -38.31
N ALA A 134 93.04 -43.64 -37.76
CA ALA A 134 91.81 -44.04 -37.07
C ALA A 134 91.50 -43.14 -35.86
N LYS A 135 92.52 -42.74 -35.07
CA LYS A 135 92.34 -41.78 -33.97
C LYS A 135 91.97 -40.38 -34.47
N ALA A 136 92.60 -39.88 -35.54
CA ALA A 136 92.29 -38.57 -36.12
C ALA A 136 90.83 -38.51 -36.64
N VAL A 137 90.39 -39.53 -37.38
CA VAL A 137 88.99 -39.64 -37.85
C VAL A 137 88.02 -39.79 -36.67
N GLY A 138 88.41 -40.50 -35.60
CA GLY A 138 87.62 -40.59 -34.37
C GLY A 138 87.42 -39.24 -33.68
N LEU A 139 88.47 -38.42 -33.57
CA LEU A 139 88.40 -37.08 -33.01
C LEU A 139 87.52 -36.16 -33.86
N GLN A 140 87.73 -36.12 -35.19
CA GLN A 140 86.91 -35.32 -36.10
C GLN A 140 85.41 -35.66 -36.01
N ARG A 141 85.06 -36.94 -35.85
CA ARG A 141 83.66 -37.37 -35.62
C ARG A 141 83.11 -36.89 -34.28
N ALA A 142 83.91 -36.90 -33.22
CA ALA A 142 83.50 -36.41 -31.89
C ALA A 142 83.37 -34.87 -31.84
N GLU A 143 84.20 -34.15 -32.61
CA GLU A 143 84.09 -32.70 -32.77
C GLU A 143 82.85 -32.32 -33.58
N ALA A 144 82.57 -33.04 -34.69
CA ALA A 144 81.37 -32.83 -35.49
C ALA A 144 80.08 -33.09 -34.71
N THR A 145 79.98 -34.17 -33.92
CA THR A 145 78.80 -34.42 -33.07
C THR A 145 78.67 -33.41 -31.95
N ARG A 146 79.78 -32.92 -31.37
CA ARG A 146 79.76 -31.82 -30.41
C ARG A 146 79.23 -30.53 -31.03
N GLN A 147 79.68 -30.16 -32.24
CA GLN A 147 79.18 -28.99 -32.96
C GLN A 147 77.69 -29.12 -33.30
N GLN A 148 77.25 -30.29 -33.77
CA GLN A 148 75.84 -30.56 -34.04
C GLN A 148 74.96 -30.41 -32.79
N ASN A 149 75.43 -30.91 -31.63
CA ASN A 149 74.71 -30.77 -30.37
C ASN A 149 74.64 -29.32 -29.87
N LEU A 150 75.71 -28.54 -30.03
CA LEU A 150 75.71 -27.11 -29.70
C LEU A 150 74.72 -26.32 -30.58
N ALA A 151 74.75 -26.55 -31.90
CA ALA A 151 73.81 -25.91 -32.83
C ALA A 151 72.34 -26.28 -32.54
N MET A 152 72.08 -27.51 -32.07
CA MET A 152 70.75 -27.93 -31.62
C MET A 152 70.31 -27.17 -30.35
N GLN A 153 71.22 -26.99 -29.38
CA GLN A 153 70.96 -26.24 -28.14
C GLN A 153 70.70 -24.75 -28.43
N GLU A 154 71.48 -24.14 -29.34
CA GLU A 154 71.27 -22.76 -29.79
C GLU A 154 69.90 -22.59 -30.48
N GLN A 155 69.49 -23.53 -31.35
CA GLN A 155 68.16 -23.51 -31.97
C GLN A 155 67.02 -23.70 -30.96
N GLU A 156 67.20 -24.54 -29.94
CA GLU A 156 66.24 -24.65 -28.84
C GLU A 156 66.14 -23.35 -28.03
N GLU A 157 67.27 -22.70 -27.74
CA GLU A 157 67.27 -21.40 -27.05
C GLU A 157 66.58 -20.30 -27.86
N LEU A 158 66.83 -20.23 -29.17
CA LEU A 158 66.16 -19.28 -30.05
C LEU A 158 64.64 -19.51 -30.05
N ARG A 159 64.18 -20.75 -30.22
CA ARG A 159 62.74 -21.09 -30.13
C ARG A 159 62.13 -20.73 -28.79
N LYS A 160 62.85 -20.95 -27.68
CA LYS A 160 62.40 -20.54 -26.33
C LYS A 160 62.32 -19.01 -26.18
N LYS A 161 63.21 -18.25 -26.83
CA LYS A 161 63.18 -16.77 -26.87
C LYS A 161 62.02 -16.26 -27.74
N GLU A 162 61.80 -16.85 -28.92
CA GLU A 162 60.68 -16.56 -29.81
C GLU A 162 59.32 -16.79 -29.10
N GLN A 163 59.13 -17.95 -28.47
CA GLN A 163 57.93 -18.26 -27.69
C GLN A 163 57.71 -17.29 -26.52
N GLN A 164 58.77 -16.85 -25.84
CA GLN A 164 58.67 -15.81 -24.81
C GLN A 164 58.29 -14.45 -25.39
N GLU A 165 58.76 -14.09 -26.59
CA GLU A 165 58.32 -12.87 -27.26
C GLU A 165 56.86 -12.92 -27.70
N GLU A 166 56.39 -14.05 -28.25
CA GLU A 166 54.98 -14.24 -28.60
C GLU A 166 54.08 -14.17 -27.36
N LEU A 167 54.51 -14.77 -26.24
CA LEU A 167 53.82 -14.66 -24.96
C LEU A 167 53.79 -13.21 -24.44
N ARG A 168 54.90 -12.46 -24.56
CA ARG A 168 54.93 -11.02 -24.21
C ARG A 168 54.01 -10.19 -25.12
N LYS A 169 54.01 -10.45 -26.43
CA LYS A 169 53.18 -9.75 -27.44
C LYS A 169 51.68 -10.02 -27.21
N THR A 170 51.30 -11.24 -26.84
CA THR A 170 49.91 -11.61 -26.51
C THR A 170 49.47 -11.06 -25.14
N LEU A 171 50.32 -11.12 -24.11
CA LEU A 171 50.03 -10.49 -22.81
C LEU A 171 49.88 -8.97 -22.91
N ALA A 172 50.71 -8.30 -23.72
CA ALA A 172 50.59 -6.86 -23.97
C ALA A 172 49.21 -6.50 -24.56
N LYS A 173 48.78 -7.21 -25.61
CA LYS A 173 47.44 -7.04 -26.20
C LYS A 173 46.32 -7.24 -25.17
N GLN A 174 46.37 -8.30 -24.37
CA GLN A 174 45.37 -8.55 -23.32
C GLN A 174 45.32 -7.45 -22.25
N ILE A 175 46.45 -6.77 -21.96
CA ILE A 175 46.50 -5.63 -21.05
C ILE A 175 45.88 -4.39 -21.70
N GLU A 176 46.16 -4.14 -22.98
CA GLU A 176 45.60 -3.03 -23.76
C GLU A 176 44.08 -3.19 -23.97
N GLU A 177 43.62 -4.37 -24.36
CA GLU A 177 42.19 -4.73 -24.46
C GLU A 177 41.46 -4.50 -23.13
N LYS A 178 42.02 -4.98 -22.00
CA LYS A 178 41.44 -4.75 -20.66
C LYS A 178 41.48 -3.28 -20.24
N ARG A 179 42.46 -2.49 -20.71
CA ARG A 179 42.52 -1.03 -20.48
C ARG A 179 41.41 -0.33 -21.26
N GLN A 180 41.24 -0.65 -22.54
CA GLN A 180 40.18 -0.10 -23.39
C GLN A 180 38.78 -0.47 -22.85
N GLN A 181 38.55 -1.73 -22.47
CA GLN A 181 37.29 -2.16 -21.84
C GLN A 181 36.98 -1.41 -20.54
N ARG A 182 37.99 -1.08 -19.73
CA ARG A 182 37.81 -0.24 -18.52
C ARG A 182 37.48 1.21 -18.87
N GLN A 183 38.07 1.76 -19.94
CA GLN A 183 37.78 3.12 -20.41
C GLN A 183 36.37 3.23 -20.97
N LEU A 184 35.92 2.25 -21.77
CA LEU A 184 34.54 2.18 -22.28
C LEU A 184 33.53 2.11 -21.12
N ARG A 185 33.71 1.18 -20.17
CA ARG A 185 32.85 1.07 -18.98
C ARG A 185 32.84 2.32 -18.10
N TYR A 186 33.94 3.06 -18.05
CA TYR A 186 33.99 4.34 -17.34
C TYR A 186 33.16 5.41 -18.05
N VAL A 187 33.23 5.49 -19.39
CA VAL A 187 32.36 6.38 -20.18
C VAL A 187 30.89 5.97 -20.07
N GLU A 188 30.57 4.69 -20.19
CA GLU A 188 29.22 4.13 -20.00
C GLU A 188 28.65 4.55 -18.63
N THR A 189 29.38 4.30 -17.53
CA THR A 189 28.92 4.66 -16.18
C THR A 189 28.84 6.17 -15.92
N LEU A 190 29.63 7.01 -16.61
CA LEU A 190 29.44 8.47 -16.59
C LEU A 190 28.16 8.87 -17.35
N THR A 191 27.95 8.38 -18.56
CA THR A 191 26.73 8.71 -19.33
C THR A 191 25.45 8.21 -18.65
N GLU A 192 25.47 7.02 -18.04
CA GLU A 192 24.37 6.56 -17.18
C GLU A 192 24.12 7.50 -15.99
N ARG A 193 25.18 7.98 -15.34
CA ARG A 193 25.06 8.92 -14.22
C ARG A 193 24.47 10.26 -14.68
N GLU A 194 24.93 10.79 -15.80
CA GLU A 194 24.43 12.05 -16.38
C GLU A 194 22.95 11.93 -16.77
N MET A 195 22.57 10.83 -17.43
CA MET A 195 21.16 10.53 -17.76
C MET A 195 20.28 10.41 -16.51
N ARG A 196 20.75 9.73 -15.46
CA ARG A 196 20.01 9.61 -14.19
C ARG A 196 19.88 10.96 -13.47
N MET A 197 20.93 11.80 -13.49
CA MET A 197 20.89 13.16 -12.93
C MET A 197 19.91 14.06 -13.69
N ALA A 198 19.90 14.00 -15.03
CA ALA A 198 18.98 14.76 -15.86
C ALA A 198 17.51 14.31 -15.64
N MET A 199 17.26 12.99 -15.55
CA MET A 199 15.94 12.46 -15.24
C MET A 199 15.47 12.85 -13.84
N GLN A 200 16.36 12.87 -12.83
CA GLN A 200 16.02 13.37 -11.50
C GLN A 200 15.69 14.88 -11.53
N GLN A 201 16.44 15.69 -12.30
CA GLN A 201 16.15 17.12 -12.45
C GLN A 201 14.77 17.36 -13.10
N GLN A 202 14.40 16.56 -14.11
CA GLN A 202 13.08 16.62 -14.72
C GLN A 202 11.97 16.30 -13.71
N ILE A 203 12.11 15.22 -12.93
CA ILE A 203 11.15 14.87 -11.86
C ILE A 203 11.05 15.98 -10.82
N GLU A 204 12.17 16.56 -10.38
CA GLU A 204 12.17 17.68 -9.43
C GLU A 204 11.54 18.96 -10.01
N GLU A 205 11.58 19.17 -11.32
CA GLU A 205 10.93 20.30 -11.99
C GLU A 205 9.43 20.06 -12.19
N GLU A 206 9.02 18.83 -12.53
CA GLU A 206 7.62 18.40 -12.60
C GLU A 206 6.94 18.48 -11.23
N ASP A 207 7.55 17.93 -10.17
CA ASP A 207 7.08 18.05 -8.78
C ASP A 207 6.86 19.50 -8.35
N ARG A 208 7.78 20.41 -8.73
CA ARG A 208 7.66 21.86 -8.44
C ARG A 208 6.52 22.49 -9.24
N ALA A 209 6.34 22.12 -10.50
CA ALA A 209 5.26 22.60 -11.35
C ALA A 209 3.88 22.14 -10.82
N GLU A 210 3.73 20.87 -10.45
CA GLU A 210 2.52 20.35 -9.82
C GLU A 210 2.20 21.06 -8.50
N GLN A 211 3.20 21.26 -7.63
CA GLN A 211 3.01 21.99 -6.38
C GLN A 211 2.56 23.44 -6.61
N LEU A 212 3.09 24.12 -7.64
CA LEU A 212 2.67 25.46 -8.03
C LEU A 212 1.23 25.48 -8.56
N GLU A 213 0.82 24.54 -9.41
CA GLU A 213 -0.57 24.44 -9.89
C GLU A 213 -1.55 24.05 -8.78
N LEU A 214 -1.20 23.11 -7.90
CA LEU A 214 -1.99 22.79 -6.71
C LEU A 214 -2.17 24.01 -5.80
N ASN A 215 -1.15 24.86 -5.67
CA ASN A 215 -1.25 26.11 -4.89
C ASN A 215 -2.05 27.20 -5.63
N ARG A 216 -1.95 27.32 -6.97
CA ARG A 216 -2.83 28.16 -7.80
C ARG A 216 -4.30 27.74 -7.67
N LEU A 217 -4.59 26.44 -7.68
CA LEU A 217 -5.93 25.89 -7.50
C LEU A 217 -6.48 26.10 -6.07
N LYS A 218 -5.64 25.99 -5.03
CA LYS A 218 -6.03 26.34 -3.65
C LYS A 218 -6.38 27.83 -3.51
N LEU A 219 -5.61 28.71 -4.16
CA LEU A 219 -5.87 30.16 -4.17
C LEU A 219 -7.19 30.47 -4.89
N LYS A 220 -7.38 29.99 -6.13
CA LYS A 220 -8.65 30.13 -6.86
C LYS A 220 -9.85 29.70 -6.03
N LYS A 221 -9.84 28.48 -5.48
CA LYS A 221 -10.93 27.96 -4.61
C LYS A 221 -11.17 28.80 -3.34
N ARG A 222 -10.13 29.44 -2.80
CA ARG A 222 -10.26 30.37 -1.67
C ARG A 222 -10.93 31.66 -2.10
N ASP A 223 -10.57 32.20 -3.25
CA ASP A 223 -11.11 33.44 -3.79
C ASP A 223 -12.58 33.24 -4.24
N ASP A 224 -12.89 32.11 -4.90
CA ASP A 224 -14.25 31.66 -5.25
C ASP A 224 -15.15 31.52 -3.99
N MET A 225 -14.60 31.01 -2.90
CA MET A 225 -15.30 30.94 -1.61
C MET A 225 -15.51 32.33 -0.99
N ILE A 226 -14.56 33.26 -1.18
CA ILE A 226 -14.67 34.64 -0.68
C ILE A 226 -15.71 35.44 -1.49
N THR A 227 -15.81 35.28 -2.80
CA THR A 227 -16.87 35.90 -3.62
C THR A 227 -18.24 35.36 -3.23
N PHE A 228 -18.40 34.03 -3.15
CA PHE A 228 -19.66 33.40 -2.72
C PHE A 228 -20.10 33.86 -1.31
N ILE A 229 -19.16 34.07 -0.38
CA ILE A 229 -19.46 34.61 0.95
C ILE A 229 -19.90 36.09 0.90
N LYS A 230 -19.39 36.90 -0.04
CA LYS A 230 -19.85 38.28 -0.27
C LYS A 230 -21.25 38.29 -0.88
N GLU A 231 -21.47 37.55 -1.96
CA GLU A 231 -22.78 37.40 -2.61
C GLU A 231 -23.87 36.95 -1.62
N GLN A 232 -23.54 36.00 -0.72
CA GLN A 232 -24.46 35.60 0.36
C GLN A 232 -24.75 36.69 1.39
N ARG A 233 -23.82 37.62 1.65
CA ARG A 233 -24.04 38.76 2.57
C ARG A 233 -24.90 39.81 1.89
N GLU A 234 -24.53 40.21 0.68
CA GLU A 234 -25.26 41.16 -0.16
C GLU A 234 -26.71 40.69 -0.37
N TYR A 235 -26.93 39.41 -0.66
CA TYR A 235 -28.27 38.84 -0.76
C TYR A 235 -29.06 38.88 0.56
N LYS A 236 -28.42 38.63 1.71
CA LYS A 236 -29.05 38.71 3.04
C LYS A 236 -29.36 40.16 3.44
N GLU A 237 -28.50 41.10 3.06
CA GLU A 237 -28.71 42.54 3.27
C GLU A 237 -29.84 43.07 2.38
N LEU A 238 -29.92 42.62 1.13
CA LEU A 238 -31.03 42.93 0.21
C LEU A 238 -32.36 42.30 0.66
N GLN A 239 -32.33 41.09 1.26
CA GLN A 239 -33.50 40.52 1.93
C GLN A 239 -33.94 41.33 3.15
N ARG A 240 -33.00 41.83 3.98
CA ARG A 240 -33.30 42.71 5.12
C ARG A 240 -33.91 44.04 4.68
N ALA A 241 -33.29 44.73 3.72
CA ALA A 241 -33.84 45.97 3.16
C ALA A 241 -35.30 45.78 2.69
N LYS A 242 -35.60 44.64 2.04
CA LYS A 242 -36.98 44.28 1.65
C LYS A 242 -37.90 43.96 2.82
N SER A 243 -37.43 43.33 3.90
CA SER A 243 -38.27 43.15 5.11
C SER A 243 -38.56 44.48 5.80
N ASP A 244 -37.57 45.37 5.84
CA ASP A 244 -37.64 46.65 6.55
C ASP A 244 -38.50 47.66 5.78
N GLU A 245 -38.41 47.67 4.45
CA GLU A 245 -39.38 48.35 3.56
C GLU A 245 -40.81 47.87 3.79
N ASN A 246 -41.02 46.55 3.88
CA ASN A 246 -42.35 45.97 4.09
C ASN A 246 -42.88 46.27 5.50
N LEU A 247 -42.00 46.36 6.50
CA LEU A 247 -42.34 46.78 7.85
C LEU A 247 -42.74 48.26 7.89
N SER A 248 -42.00 49.15 7.22
CA SER A 248 -42.35 50.57 7.09
C SER A 248 -43.75 50.74 6.47
N LYS A 249 -43.98 50.09 5.32
CA LYS A 249 -45.29 50.09 4.61
C LYS A 249 -46.44 49.48 5.44
N ALA A 250 -46.14 48.65 6.45
CA ALA A 250 -47.12 48.14 7.39
C ALA A 250 -47.39 49.12 8.55
N LEU A 251 -46.36 49.77 9.08
CA LEU A 251 -46.46 50.80 10.12
C LEU A 251 -47.16 52.07 9.60
N GLU A 252 -46.87 52.50 8.37
CA GLU A 252 -47.55 53.60 7.67
C GLU A 252 -49.07 53.34 7.59
N LYS A 253 -49.47 52.15 7.11
CA LYS A 253 -50.89 51.73 7.08
C LYS A 253 -51.51 51.63 8.48
N GLN A 254 -50.72 51.23 9.48
CA GLN A 254 -51.19 51.20 10.86
C GLN A 254 -51.44 52.63 11.40
N SER A 255 -50.61 53.62 11.04
CA SER A 255 -50.86 55.02 11.37
C SER A 255 -52.07 55.60 10.63
N GLU A 256 -52.22 55.33 9.32
CA GLU A 256 -53.43 55.73 8.56
C GLU A 256 -54.71 55.20 9.22
N ILE A 257 -54.72 53.92 9.65
CA ILE A 257 -55.85 53.30 10.35
C ILE A 257 -56.07 53.93 11.73
N ALA A 258 -55.02 54.37 12.43
CA ALA A 258 -55.14 55.06 13.71
C ALA A 258 -55.71 56.49 13.55
N GLU A 259 -55.30 57.22 12.52
CA GLU A 259 -55.84 58.55 12.19
C GLU A 259 -57.32 58.46 11.77
N GLN A 260 -57.67 57.51 10.89
CA GLN A 260 -59.06 57.24 10.53
C GLN A 260 -59.93 56.84 11.72
N LYS A 261 -59.37 56.19 12.76
CA LYS A 261 -60.08 55.92 14.00
C LYS A 261 -60.30 57.20 14.82
N ARG A 262 -59.27 58.04 15.00
CA ARG A 262 -59.38 59.34 15.69
C ARG A 262 -60.43 60.23 15.05
N GLN A 263 -60.41 60.40 13.72
CA GLN A 263 -61.40 61.18 12.99
C GLN A 263 -62.84 60.66 13.21
N ARG A 264 -63.03 59.33 13.30
CA ARG A 264 -64.34 58.71 13.62
C ARG A 264 -64.74 58.87 15.08
N GLU A 265 -63.80 59.02 16.00
CA GLU A 265 -64.06 59.29 17.43
C GLU A 265 -64.36 60.77 17.67
N GLU A 266 -63.65 61.68 16.99
CA GLU A 266 -63.94 63.12 16.95
C GLU A 266 -65.33 63.39 16.36
N ALA A 267 -65.68 62.74 15.24
CA ALA A 267 -67.02 62.83 14.65
C ALA A 267 -68.11 62.29 15.59
N LYS A 268 -67.84 61.23 16.37
CA LYS A 268 -68.77 60.74 17.40
C LYS A 268 -68.96 61.78 18.52
N LEU A 269 -67.87 62.36 19.04
CA LEU A 269 -67.91 63.40 20.06
C LEU A 269 -68.67 64.65 19.58
N GLU A 270 -68.51 65.05 18.32
CA GLU A 270 -69.32 66.11 17.72
C GLU A 270 -70.81 65.75 17.65
N THR A 271 -71.17 64.53 17.23
CA THR A 271 -72.58 64.12 17.19
C THR A 271 -73.19 64.02 18.59
N GLN A 272 -72.41 63.63 19.60
CA GLN A 272 -72.85 63.64 21.01
C GLN A 272 -73.09 65.07 21.51
N ARG A 273 -72.16 66.02 21.28
CA ARG A 273 -72.36 67.44 21.63
C ARG A 273 -73.61 68.02 20.97
N LYS A 274 -73.82 67.76 19.69
CA LYS A 274 -75.01 68.21 18.94
C LYS A 274 -76.30 67.58 19.49
N GLN A 275 -76.26 66.31 19.94
CA GLN A 275 -77.39 65.67 20.63
C GLN A 275 -77.66 66.27 22.02
N GLU A 276 -76.62 66.63 22.78
CA GLU A 276 -76.74 67.30 24.08
C GLU A 276 -77.31 68.72 23.94
N GLU A 277 -76.86 69.51 22.95
CA GLU A 277 -77.42 70.83 22.62
C GLU A 277 -78.92 70.73 22.27
N ILE A 278 -79.31 69.75 21.45
CA ILE A 278 -80.72 69.49 21.11
C ILE A 278 -81.51 69.08 22.36
N LYS A 279 -80.98 68.16 23.18
CA LYS A 279 -81.62 67.69 24.42
C LYS A 279 -81.84 68.84 25.41
N MET A 280 -80.86 69.73 25.58
CA MET A 280 -80.98 70.92 26.44
C MET A 280 -82.00 71.90 25.90
N ARG A 281 -82.05 72.14 24.57
CA ARG A 281 -83.05 73.00 23.93
C ARG A 281 -84.48 72.46 24.12
N VAL A 282 -84.68 71.16 23.91
CA VAL A 282 -85.97 70.48 24.14
C VAL A 282 -86.35 70.54 25.62
N GLY A 283 -85.42 70.29 26.54
CA GLY A 283 -85.66 70.41 27.98
C GLY A 283 -86.12 71.81 28.40
N HIS A 284 -85.50 72.86 27.85
CA HIS A 284 -85.91 74.24 28.11
C HIS A 284 -87.32 74.56 27.56
N GLN A 285 -87.64 74.10 26.35
CA GLN A 285 -88.97 74.26 25.76
C GLN A 285 -90.06 73.52 26.55
N VAL A 286 -89.78 72.31 27.05
CA VAL A 286 -90.71 71.59 27.93
C VAL A 286 -90.91 72.33 29.24
N PHE A 287 -89.84 72.87 29.84
CA PHE A 287 -89.91 73.67 31.06
C PHE A 287 -90.77 74.95 30.88
N GLU A 288 -90.57 75.71 29.80
CA GLU A 288 -91.42 76.87 29.47
C GLU A 288 -92.91 76.49 29.36
N ILE A 289 -93.22 75.33 28.75
CA ILE A 289 -94.59 74.85 28.59
C ILE A 289 -95.17 74.45 29.95
N GLU A 290 -94.41 73.76 30.80
CA GLU A 290 -94.82 73.44 32.17
C GLU A 290 -95.08 74.68 33.02
N GLU A 291 -94.22 75.70 32.97
CA GLU A 291 -94.45 76.94 33.73
C GLU A 291 -95.72 77.68 33.25
N ARG A 292 -95.92 77.80 31.93
CA ARG A 292 -97.15 78.39 31.35
C ARG A 292 -98.40 77.60 31.76
N LEU A 293 -98.31 76.27 31.83
CA LEU A 293 -99.40 75.43 32.35
C LEU A 293 -99.65 75.66 33.84
N ARG A 294 -98.60 75.68 34.68
CA ARG A 294 -98.72 75.95 36.14
C ARG A 294 -99.33 77.32 36.41
N GLN A 295 -98.89 78.37 35.69
CA GLN A 295 -99.46 79.71 35.76
C GLN A 295 -100.95 79.72 35.38
N ARG A 296 -101.32 79.03 34.30
CA ARG A 296 -102.73 78.88 33.86
C ARG A 296 -103.57 78.11 34.89
N TYR A 297 -103.03 77.07 35.51
CA TYR A 297 -103.72 76.33 36.58
C TYR A 297 -103.90 77.16 37.85
N SER A 298 -102.91 77.98 38.25
CA SER A 298 -103.07 78.93 39.37
C SER A 298 -104.21 79.90 39.08
N LEU A 299 -104.16 80.59 37.93
CA LEU A 299 -105.19 81.55 37.54
C LEU A 299 -106.60 80.93 37.50
N LEU A 300 -106.73 79.70 37.01
CA LEU A 300 -108.00 78.97 37.00
C LEU A 300 -108.49 78.63 38.41
N PHE A 301 -107.57 78.29 39.33
CA PHE A 301 -107.88 78.00 40.72
C PHE A 301 -108.25 79.28 41.51
N ASP A 302 -107.55 80.38 41.25
CA ASP A 302 -107.85 81.70 41.83
C ASP A 302 -109.22 82.21 41.38
N LEU A 303 -109.56 82.04 40.09
CA LEU A 303 -110.90 82.31 39.55
C LEU A 303 -111.98 81.42 40.18
N LEU A 304 -111.71 80.12 40.36
CA LEU A 304 -112.64 79.20 41.02
C LEU A 304 -112.88 79.60 42.48
N ILE A 305 -111.85 80.02 43.22
CA ILE A 305 -111.96 80.57 44.58
C ILE A 305 -112.80 81.86 44.58
N ALA A 306 -112.59 82.75 43.60
CA ALA A 306 -113.39 83.97 43.47
C ALA A 306 -114.87 83.66 43.18
N GLU A 307 -115.17 82.68 42.32
CA GLU A 307 -116.54 82.20 42.08
C GLU A 307 -117.19 81.63 43.35
N TYR A 308 -116.49 80.80 44.13
CA TYR A 308 -117.03 80.27 45.38
C TYR A 308 -117.31 81.39 46.39
N LYS A 309 -116.36 82.33 46.58
CA LYS A 309 -116.55 83.50 47.44
C LYS A 309 -117.74 84.36 46.99
N ALA A 310 -117.90 84.60 45.70
CA ALA A 310 -119.05 85.35 45.17
C ALA A 310 -120.39 84.64 45.44
N LYS A 311 -120.44 83.31 45.26
CA LYS A 311 -121.63 82.50 45.56
C LYS A 311 -121.96 82.48 47.06
N ASP A 312 -120.95 82.47 47.92
CA ASP A 312 -121.13 82.54 49.37
C ASP A 312 -121.49 83.95 49.87
N ASP A 313 -120.97 85.02 49.25
CA ASP A 313 -121.43 86.40 49.44
C ASP A 313 -122.90 86.58 49.01
N GLU A 314 -123.31 85.97 47.89
CA GLU A 314 -124.71 85.97 47.45
C GLU A 314 -125.62 85.22 48.43
N ARG A 315 -125.21 84.03 48.90
CA ARG A 315 -125.91 83.28 49.95
C ARG A 315 -126.03 84.10 51.24
N TYR A 316 -124.94 84.74 51.67
CA TYR A 316 -124.94 85.59 52.86
C TYR A 316 -125.88 86.78 52.70
N ARG A 317 -125.89 87.46 51.54
CA ARG A 317 -126.85 88.53 51.22
C ARG A 317 -128.30 88.03 51.20
N GLN A 318 -128.56 86.80 50.76
CA GLN A 318 -129.90 86.18 50.80
C GLN A 318 -130.32 85.87 52.24
N GLN A 319 -129.43 85.29 53.06
CA GLN A 319 -129.66 85.05 54.49
C GLN A 319 -129.94 86.36 55.23
N LEU A 320 -129.15 87.41 54.98
CA LEU A 320 -129.32 88.73 55.61
C LEU A 320 -130.65 89.39 55.23
N LYS A 321 -131.13 89.19 53.98
CA LYS A 321 -132.47 89.60 53.55
C LYS A 321 -133.58 88.78 54.22
N GLN A 322 -133.42 87.47 54.34
CA GLN A 322 -134.36 86.59 55.07
C GLN A 322 -134.42 86.96 56.56
N GLU A 323 -133.28 87.24 57.20
CA GLU A 323 -133.23 87.75 58.57
C GLU A 323 -133.92 89.11 58.70
N GLN A 324 -133.70 90.06 57.78
CA GLN A 324 -134.40 91.35 57.81
C GLN A 324 -135.91 91.18 57.66
N PHE A 325 -136.36 90.31 56.74
CA PHE A 325 -137.78 89.99 56.57
C PHE A 325 -138.37 89.31 57.81
N ASN A 326 -137.65 88.34 58.40
CA ASN A 326 -138.06 87.66 59.64
C ASN A 326 -138.08 88.62 60.83
N ARG A 327 -137.15 89.58 60.91
CA ARG A 327 -137.14 90.65 61.93
C ARG A 327 -138.28 91.65 61.72
N GLN A 328 -138.65 91.97 60.48
CA GLN A 328 -139.83 92.80 60.17
C GLN A 328 -141.12 92.09 60.54
N ARG A 329 -141.26 90.81 60.14
CA ARG A 329 -142.38 89.94 60.50
C ARG A 329 -142.49 89.79 62.02
N ALA A 330 -141.40 89.48 62.72
CA ALA A 330 -141.39 89.39 64.18
C ALA A 330 -141.70 90.73 64.87
N ARG A 331 -141.36 91.88 64.26
CA ARG A 331 -141.82 93.20 64.74
C ARG A 331 -143.32 93.37 64.55
N GLN A 332 -143.89 93.01 63.40
CA GLN A 332 -145.33 93.05 63.16
C GLN A 332 -146.09 92.10 64.09
N GLU A 333 -145.60 90.87 64.27
CA GLU A 333 -146.15 89.89 65.21
C GLU A 333 -146.01 90.38 66.67
N LEU A 334 -144.93 91.08 67.04
CA LEU A 334 -144.78 91.75 68.34
C LEU A 334 -145.63 93.02 68.47
N GLU A 335 -145.97 93.73 67.40
CA GLU A 335 -146.86 94.89 67.40
C GLU A 335 -148.33 94.46 67.51
N LEU A 336 -148.72 93.40 66.79
CA LEU A 336 -150.00 92.70 66.97
C LEU A 336 -150.09 92.12 68.39
N TYR A 337 -149.04 91.46 68.89
CA TYR A 337 -149.01 90.97 70.27
C TYR A 337 -149.01 92.12 71.28
N ARG A 338 -148.43 93.29 70.99
CA ARG A 338 -148.55 94.50 71.84
C ARG A 338 -149.95 95.10 71.79
N ALA A 339 -150.66 95.02 70.67
CA ALA A 339 -152.08 95.39 70.59
C ALA A 339 -152.93 94.41 71.41
N GLU A 340 -152.81 93.10 71.18
CA GLU A 340 -153.46 92.05 72.00
C GLU A 340 -153.10 92.19 73.49
N VAL A 341 -151.85 92.49 73.83
CA VAL A 341 -151.40 92.66 75.21
C VAL A 341 -151.86 93.99 75.79
N ASN A 342 -152.05 95.05 75.00
CA ASN A 342 -152.67 96.27 75.49
C ASN A 342 -154.18 96.09 75.72
N GLU A 343 -154.90 95.40 74.84
CA GLU A 343 -156.30 94.99 75.09
C GLU A 343 -156.39 94.07 76.31
N ARG A 344 -155.58 93.00 76.34
CA ARG A 344 -155.46 92.11 77.51
C ARG A 344 -154.88 92.81 78.73
N ASN A 345 -154.26 93.98 78.65
CA ASN A 345 -153.81 94.79 79.80
C ASN A 345 -154.82 95.86 80.20
N ILE A 346 -155.75 96.24 79.33
CA ILE A 346 -156.97 96.96 79.72
C ILE A 346 -157.88 95.96 80.46
N GLU A 347 -158.01 94.73 79.96
CA GLU A 347 -158.65 93.63 80.70
C GLU A 347 -157.88 93.23 81.97
N LYS A 348 -156.55 93.10 81.93
CA LYS A 348 -155.74 92.75 83.10
C LYS A 348 -155.47 93.94 84.01
N ALA A 349 -155.75 95.19 83.64
CA ALA A 349 -155.86 96.28 84.61
C ALA A 349 -157.15 96.12 85.42
N ARG A 350 -158.27 95.75 84.75
CA ARG A 350 -159.50 95.35 85.44
C ARG A 350 -159.27 94.10 86.33
N LYS A 351 -158.57 93.07 85.85
CA LYS A 351 -158.35 91.77 86.55
C LYS A 351 -157.10 91.71 87.47
N LYS A 352 -156.15 92.65 87.41
CA LYS A 352 -154.99 92.73 88.35
C LYS A 352 -155.20 93.71 89.50
N HIS A 353 -156.39 94.26 89.65
CA HIS A 353 -156.81 94.73 90.96
C HIS A 353 -157.07 93.54 91.92
N GLU A 354 -157.16 92.30 91.42
CA GLU A 354 -157.68 91.15 92.17
C GLU A 354 -156.62 90.22 92.81
N GLN A 355 -155.39 90.05 92.27
CA GLN A 355 -154.43 89.05 92.81
C GLN A 355 -152.92 89.24 92.51
N THR A 356 -152.08 88.48 93.23
CA THR A 356 -150.67 88.79 93.62
C THR A 356 -149.65 87.63 93.45
N VAL A 357 -148.35 87.97 93.21
CA VAL A 357 -147.08 87.35 93.74
C VAL A 357 -146.44 86.02 93.14
N GLU A 358 -145.25 86.16 92.48
CA GLU A 358 -144.00 85.29 92.40
C GLU A 358 -143.95 83.82 91.83
N ARG A 359 -142.82 83.07 91.50
CA ARG A 359 -141.33 83.25 91.28
C ARG A 359 -140.63 82.07 90.48
N ASN A 360 -139.38 82.26 89.99
CA ASN A 360 -138.23 81.33 89.61
C ASN A 360 -138.41 80.08 88.66
N LEU A 361 -137.44 79.44 87.93
CA LEU A 361 -135.97 79.50 87.61
C LEU A 361 -134.92 78.62 88.40
N MET A 362 -133.86 77.95 87.87
CA MET A 362 -133.49 77.31 86.54
C MET A 362 -132.08 76.57 86.51
N CYS A 363 -131.88 75.48 85.69
CA CYS A 363 -130.62 74.94 85.02
C CYS A 363 -129.35 74.41 85.85
N PRO A 364 -128.18 73.95 85.27
CA PRO A 364 -127.86 72.82 84.30
C PRO A 364 -126.45 72.04 84.39
N ASP A 365 -126.13 71.14 83.40
CA ASP A 365 -124.83 70.57 82.80
C ASP A 365 -123.80 69.66 83.62
N GLU A 366 -122.69 68.95 83.18
CA GLU A 366 -121.85 68.69 81.92
C GLU A 366 -120.87 67.42 82.07
N GLY A 367 -120.14 66.86 81.04
CA GLY A 367 -118.91 65.98 81.18
C GLY A 367 -118.40 64.99 80.02
N PRO A 368 -117.09 64.94 79.58
CA PRO A 368 -116.54 64.15 78.40
C PRO A 368 -115.15 63.39 78.51
N ASP A 369 -114.59 62.66 77.47
CA ASP A 369 -113.11 62.49 77.15
C ASP A 369 -112.61 61.63 75.89
N GLY A 370 -111.31 61.72 75.46
CA GLY A 370 -110.47 60.60 74.86
C GLY A 370 -109.56 60.72 73.56
N ILE A 371 -108.24 60.37 73.60
CA ILE A 371 -107.27 60.23 72.43
C ILE A 371 -106.07 59.24 72.68
N ASN A 372 -105.65 58.36 71.72
CA ASN A 372 -104.24 57.83 71.53
C ASN A 372 -104.04 56.77 70.40
N LYS A 373 -103.00 56.79 69.50
CA LYS A 373 -102.62 55.62 68.61
C LYS A 373 -101.23 55.53 67.87
N LYS A 374 -100.39 56.55 67.68
CA LYS A 374 -99.40 56.54 66.55
C LYS A 374 -98.03 55.83 66.72
N ASP A 375 -97.44 55.77 67.91
CA ASP A 375 -95.96 55.65 68.04
C ASP A 375 -95.34 54.24 67.89
N ILE A 376 -96.15 53.21 67.59
CA ILE A 376 -95.74 51.80 67.70
C ILE A 376 -95.00 51.27 66.45
N GLN A 377 -95.30 51.79 65.24
CA GLN A 377 -94.88 51.14 63.99
C GLN A 377 -93.40 51.35 63.63
N GLU A 378 -92.77 52.46 64.01
CA GLU A 378 -91.43 52.81 63.51
C GLU A 378 -90.29 51.91 64.07
N ARG A 379 -90.54 51.27 65.22
CA ARG A 379 -89.51 50.50 65.97
C ARG A 379 -89.13 49.17 65.31
N GLN A 380 -89.96 48.61 64.43
CA GLN A 380 -89.77 47.26 63.89
C GLN A 380 -88.73 47.19 62.76
N ARG A 381 -88.87 48.05 61.72
CA ARG A 381 -88.07 48.00 60.48
C ARG A 381 -86.55 48.08 60.67
N ARG A 382 -86.06 48.69 61.76
CA ARG A 382 -84.62 48.81 62.04
C ARG A 382 -83.97 47.49 62.47
N LYS A 383 -84.72 46.49 62.94
CA LYS A 383 -84.18 45.18 63.34
C LYS A 383 -83.87 44.28 62.15
N GLU A 384 -84.77 44.23 61.16
CA GLU A 384 -84.69 43.35 59.99
C GLU A 384 -83.43 43.62 59.15
N HIS A 385 -83.13 44.90 58.91
CA HIS A 385 -81.93 45.33 58.17
C HIS A 385 -80.61 44.95 58.86
N GLY A 386 -80.58 44.87 60.19
CA GLY A 386 -79.39 44.48 60.95
C GLY A 386 -79.03 42.99 60.77
N VAL A 387 -80.04 42.12 60.68
CA VAL A 387 -79.84 40.68 60.49
C VAL A 387 -79.27 40.37 59.10
N LEU A 388 -79.78 41.04 58.06
CA LEU A 388 -79.34 40.85 56.67
C LEU A 388 -77.86 41.20 56.44
N LEU A 389 -77.35 42.23 57.11
CA LEU A 389 -75.93 42.61 56.99
C LEU A 389 -74.99 41.59 57.66
N LEU A 390 -75.42 40.96 58.76
CA LEU A 390 -74.61 39.96 59.46
C LEU A 390 -74.47 38.68 58.64
N SER A 391 -75.56 38.16 58.04
CA SER A 391 -75.49 36.95 57.21
C SER A 391 -74.59 37.13 55.97
N MET A 392 -74.61 38.31 55.33
CA MET A 392 -73.71 38.62 54.22
C MET A 392 -72.22 38.62 54.62
N ILE A 393 -71.89 38.98 55.86
CA ILE A 393 -70.52 38.94 56.39
C ILE A 393 -70.10 37.50 56.70
N GLU A 394 -70.98 36.71 57.32
CA GLU A 394 -70.74 35.29 57.60
C GLU A 394 -70.49 34.48 56.32
N ASP A 395 -71.31 34.68 55.27
CA ASP A 395 -71.13 34.00 53.99
C ASP A 395 -69.88 34.43 53.23
N ASN A 396 -69.40 35.67 53.41
CA ASN A 396 -68.12 36.10 52.85
C ASN A 396 -66.94 35.43 53.57
N ASN A 397 -67.04 35.29 54.89
CA ASN A 397 -66.02 34.64 55.71
C ASN A 397 -65.96 33.13 55.45
N ARG A 398 -67.11 32.45 55.29
CA ARG A 398 -67.17 31.03 54.86
C ARG A 398 -66.45 30.81 53.53
N LYS A 399 -66.78 31.59 52.50
CA LYS A 399 -66.17 31.47 51.17
C LYS A 399 -64.66 31.70 51.16
N ARG A 400 -64.14 32.56 52.05
CA ARG A 400 -62.68 32.73 52.24
C ARG A 400 -62.04 31.52 52.93
N ALA A 401 -62.71 30.94 53.93
CA ALA A 401 -62.22 29.75 54.62
C ALA A 401 -62.25 28.50 53.72
N GLU A 402 -63.31 28.33 52.94
CA GLU A 402 -63.46 27.28 51.92
C GLU A 402 -62.34 27.37 50.87
N ALA A 403 -62.15 28.55 50.26
CA ALA A 403 -61.07 28.77 49.30
C ALA A 403 -59.66 28.59 49.92
N ALA A 404 -59.47 28.92 51.20
CA ALA A 404 -58.20 28.66 51.89
C ALA A 404 -57.96 27.15 52.10
N ALA A 405 -59.00 26.40 52.48
CA ALA A 405 -58.93 24.95 52.66
C ALA A 405 -58.67 24.21 51.33
N GLU A 406 -59.33 24.60 50.25
CA GLU A 406 -59.09 24.06 48.90
C GLU A 406 -57.64 24.30 48.46
N ASN A 407 -57.09 25.50 48.69
CA ASN A 407 -55.69 25.79 48.39
C ASN A 407 -54.73 24.96 49.25
N MET A 408 -55.01 24.76 50.55
CA MET A 408 -54.20 23.88 51.40
C MET A 408 -54.19 22.44 50.88
N LEU A 409 -55.36 21.88 50.54
CA LEU A 409 -55.46 20.52 49.98
C LEU A 409 -54.76 20.39 48.61
N PHE A 410 -54.75 21.44 47.79
CA PHE A 410 -53.98 21.49 46.56
C PHE A 410 -52.47 21.49 46.82
N PHE A 411 -51.97 22.28 47.78
CA PHE A 411 -50.55 22.28 48.13
C PHE A 411 -50.11 20.96 48.79
N ASP A 412 -50.92 20.36 49.67
CA ASP A 412 -50.64 19.06 50.30
C ASP A 412 -50.61 17.92 49.28
N SER A 413 -51.55 17.88 48.33
CA SER A 413 -51.54 16.85 47.27
C SER A 413 -50.38 17.03 46.30
N LYS A 414 -50.03 18.28 45.95
CA LYS A 414 -48.83 18.59 45.15
C LYS A 414 -47.53 18.21 45.88
N ALA A 415 -47.44 18.48 47.18
CA ALA A 415 -46.28 18.11 48.00
C ALA A 415 -46.11 16.59 48.11
N LYS A 416 -47.21 15.83 48.27
CA LYS A 416 -47.19 14.35 48.24
C LYS A 416 -46.74 13.81 46.88
N ALA A 417 -47.29 14.33 45.78
CA ALA A 417 -46.89 13.92 44.43
C ALA A 417 -45.42 14.26 44.12
N GLU A 418 -44.89 15.38 44.64
CA GLU A 418 -43.47 15.72 44.52
C GLU A 418 -42.58 14.86 45.43
N ALA A 419 -43.04 14.46 46.61
CA ALA A 419 -42.35 13.51 47.48
C ALA A 419 -42.26 12.11 46.85
N GLU A 420 -43.39 11.53 46.41
CA GLU A 420 -43.40 10.24 45.69
C GLU A 420 -42.48 10.25 44.46
N ARG A 421 -42.46 11.37 43.72
CA ARG A 421 -41.56 11.54 42.58
C ARG A 421 -40.09 11.56 43.00
N GLN A 422 -39.76 12.22 44.12
CA GLN A 422 -38.40 12.23 44.67
C GLN A 422 -37.98 10.86 45.22
N GLU A 423 -38.91 10.08 45.78
CA GLU A 423 -38.67 8.70 46.22
C GLU A 423 -38.35 7.80 45.02
N ARG A 424 -39.19 7.79 43.97
CA ARG A 424 -38.92 7.01 42.74
C ARG A 424 -37.61 7.40 42.07
N ILE A 425 -37.25 8.70 42.05
CA ILE A 425 -35.95 9.17 41.54
C ILE A 425 -34.79 8.68 42.43
N GLN A 426 -34.97 8.54 43.74
CA GLN A 426 -33.97 7.97 44.64
C GLN A 426 -33.84 6.45 44.47
N GLU A 427 -34.94 5.74 44.23
CA GLU A 427 -34.94 4.30 43.90
C GLU A 427 -34.20 4.04 42.59
N GLU A 428 -34.54 4.74 41.50
CA GLU A 428 -33.83 4.64 40.21
C GLU A 428 -32.35 5.02 40.34
N ARG A 429 -32.02 6.08 41.11
CA ARG A 429 -30.64 6.47 41.43
C ARG A 429 -29.87 5.35 42.12
N LEU A 430 -30.47 4.70 43.12
CA LEU A 430 -29.84 3.58 43.84
C LEU A 430 -29.72 2.33 42.96
N GLN A 431 -30.69 2.04 42.09
CA GLN A 431 -30.61 0.95 41.12
C GLN A 431 -29.49 1.18 40.10
N MET A 432 -29.41 2.39 39.51
CA MET A 432 -28.34 2.76 38.57
C MET A 432 -26.96 2.67 39.23
N LEU A 433 -26.79 3.20 40.45
CA LEU A 433 -25.52 3.07 41.19
C LEU A 433 -25.20 1.60 41.55
N GLY A 434 -26.20 0.82 41.94
CA GLY A 434 -26.05 -0.60 42.29
C GLY A 434 -25.74 -1.53 41.10
N SER A 435 -26.09 -1.12 39.87
CA SER A 435 -25.71 -1.83 38.63
C SER A 435 -24.21 -1.80 38.34
N VAL A 436 -23.46 -0.92 39.01
CA VAL A 436 -22.03 -0.70 38.79
C VAL A 436 -21.23 -1.18 40.01
N PRO A 437 -20.15 -1.97 39.85
CA PRO A 437 -19.34 -2.42 40.97
C PRO A 437 -18.81 -1.27 41.83
N ALA A 438 -18.88 -1.40 43.16
CA ALA A 438 -18.47 -0.36 44.11
C ALA A 438 -17.00 0.10 43.97
N SER A 439 -16.13 -0.74 43.40
CA SER A 439 -14.76 -0.40 43.03
C SER A 439 -14.68 0.71 41.97
N VAL A 440 -15.63 0.76 41.03
CA VAL A 440 -15.73 1.80 39.99
C VAL A 440 -16.33 3.08 40.57
N LEU A 441 -17.34 2.97 41.45
CA LEU A 441 -17.97 4.11 42.11
C LEU A 441 -16.97 4.97 42.91
N GLN A 442 -15.87 4.40 43.38
CA GLN A 442 -14.81 5.13 44.09
C GLN A 442 -14.07 6.18 43.23
N TYR A 443 -14.22 6.14 41.91
CA TYR A 443 -13.58 7.08 40.96
C TYR A 443 -14.52 8.20 40.49
N LEU A 444 -15.80 8.19 40.90
CA LEU A 444 -16.74 9.26 40.53
C LEU A 444 -16.38 10.61 41.20
N PRO A 445 -16.63 11.76 40.53
CA PRO A 445 -16.42 13.08 41.11
C PRO A 445 -17.16 13.26 42.44
N LYS A 446 -16.54 13.99 43.39
CA LYS A 446 -17.04 14.04 44.78
C LYS A 446 -18.47 14.58 44.94
N GLN A 447 -18.97 15.34 43.96
CA GLN A 447 -20.31 15.93 43.93
C GLN A 447 -21.41 14.94 43.48
N VAL A 448 -21.08 13.83 42.81
CA VAL A 448 -22.07 12.89 42.26
C VAL A 448 -22.66 12.01 43.37
N LEU A 449 -21.79 11.46 44.23
CA LEU A 449 -22.17 10.62 45.37
C LEU A 449 -22.34 11.45 46.63
N THR A 450 -23.59 11.56 47.10
CA THR A 450 -23.97 12.09 48.42
C THR A 450 -23.45 11.21 49.56
N ASP A 451 -23.45 11.74 50.78
CA ASP A 451 -22.99 11.00 51.96
C ASP A 451 -23.93 9.87 52.40
N SER A 452 -25.16 9.83 51.89
CA SER A 452 -26.06 8.67 51.95
C SER A 452 -25.50 7.50 51.15
N ASP A 453 -25.24 7.74 49.85
CA ASP A 453 -24.91 6.72 48.86
C ASP A 453 -23.55 6.09 49.17
N ARG A 454 -22.60 6.90 49.68
CA ARG A 454 -21.30 6.44 50.14
C ARG A 454 -21.39 5.45 51.31
N LYS A 455 -22.35 5.64 52.22
CA LYS A 455 -22.63 4.69 53.32
C LYS A 455 -23.32 3.44 52.77
N TYR A 456 -24.35 3.61 51.94
CA TYR A 456 -25.14 2.52 51.38
C TYR A 456 -24.28 1.52 50.58
N PHE A 457 -23.34 2.01 49.77
CA PHE A 457 -22.42 1.18 48.97
C PHE A 457 -21.05 0.94 49.64
N ASN A 458 -20.89 1.23 50.94
CA ASN A 458 -19.64 1.04 51.72
C ASN A 458 -18.38 1.67 51.08
N ILE A 459 -18.52 2.80 50.38
CA ILE A 459 -17.43 3.45 49.65
C ILE A 459 -16.55 4.24 50.63
N GLN A 460 -15.40 3.68 50.98
CA GLN A 460 -14.40 4.33 51.84
C GLN A 460 -14.02 5.71 51.31
N ARG A 461 -14.12 6.73 52.17
CA ARG A 461 -13.68 8.10 51.85
C ARG A 461 -12.17 8.12 51.68
N LYS A 462 -11.70 8.32 50.43
CA LYS A 462 -10.30 8.70 50.15
C LYS A 462 -10.00 10.04 50.85
N GLU A 463 -9.32 9.95 51.99
CA GLU A 463 -8.76 11.09 52.72
C GLU A 463 -7.77 11.85 51.84
N LYS A 464 -7.60 13.15 52.09
CA LYS A 464 -6.63 13.95 51.35
C LYS A 464 -5.24 13.73 51.93
N THR A 465 -4.46 12.84 51.33
CA THR A 465 -2.99 12.89 51.40
C THR A 465 -2.47 14.10 50.60
N LEU A 466 -2.78 15.29 51.08
CA LEU A 466 -1.85 16.41 51.00
C LEU A 466 -0.63 16.03 51.87
N LYS A 467 0.57 16.40 51.41
CA LYS A 467 1.88 15.99 51.96
C LYS A 467 1.95 15.98 53.48
#